data_AF-A0A919I012-F1
#
_entry.id   AF-A0A919I012-F1
#
_cell.length_a   1.000
_cell.length_b   1.000
_cell.length_c   1.000
_cell.angle_alpha   90.00
_cell.angle_beta   90.00
_cell.angle_gamma   90.00
#
_symmetry.space_group_name_H-M   'P 1'
#
loop_
_entity.id
_entity.type
_entity.pdbx_description
1 polymer ?
#
loop_
_entity_poly.entity_id
_entity_poly.type
_entity_poly.pdbx_seq_one_letter_code
_entity_poly.pdbx_strand_id
1 'polypeptide(L)' 'MRDDVFRRAARQLMLDEQAPTLTITGVDLLAYADSLIARFSNPALKHRTANRHGR' A
#
# COMPACT_ATOMS: atom_id res chain seq x y z
N MET A 1 0.47 0.82 -9.40
CA MET A 1 -0.85 1.39 -9.08
C MET A 1 -1.03 2.70 -9.85
N ARG A 2 -1.23 2.60 -11.18
CA ARG A 2 -1.31 3.79 -12.06
C ARG A 2 -2.70 4.45 -12.07
N ASP A 3 -3.67 3.84 -11.41
CA ASP A 3 -5.03 4.35 -11.30
C ASP A 3 -5.18 5.10 -9.96
N ASP A 4 -5.64 6.34 -10.04
CA ASP A 4 -5.87 7.19 -8.86
C ASP A 4 -6.96 6.64 -7.93
N VAL A 5 -7.92 5.89 -8.47
CA VAL A 5 -8.98 5.25 -7.67
C VAL A 5 -8.38 4.18 -6.76
N PHE A 6 -7.52 3.32 -7.30
CA PHE A 6 -6.84 2.30 -6.49
C PHE A 6 -5.88 2.92 -5.48
N ARG A 7 -5.21 4.02 -5.84
CA ARG A 7 -4.35 4.78 -4.93
C ARG A 7 -5.12 5.31 -3.72
N ARG A 8 -6.27 5.94 -3.97
CA ARG A 8 -7.11 6.50 -2.92
C ARG A 8 -7.69 5.41 -2.03
N ALA A 9 -8.22 4.34 -2.62
CA ALA A 9 -8.78 3.21 -1.88
C ALA A 9 -7.71 2.54 -1.00
N ALA A 10 -6.51 2.30 -1.51
CA ALA A 10 -5.41 1.72 -0.74
C ALA A 10 -5.00 2.63 0.44
N ARG A 11 -4.97 3.95 0.23
CA ARG A 11 -4.66 4.91 1.30
C ARG A 11 -5.71 4.90 2.41
N GLN A 12 -6.99 4.88 2.05
CA GLN A 12 -8.09 4.80 3.01
C GLN A 12 -8.02 3.50 3.81
N LEU A 13 -7.83 2.37 3.14
CA LEU A 13 -7.66 1.07 3.81
C LEU A 13 -6.50 1.12 4.82
N MET A 14 -5.35 1.66 4.44
CA MET A 14 -4.16 1.72 5.31
C MET A 14 -4.37 2.59 6.57
N LEU A 15 -5.07 3.72 6.45
CA LEU A 15 -5.17 4.71 7.52
C LEU A 15 -6.46 4.60 8.34
N ASP A 16 -7.58 4.34 7.67
CA ASP A 16 -8.90 4.38 8.30
C ASP A 16 -9.26 3.02 8.89
N GLU A 17 -8.75 1.93 8.31
CA GLU A 17 -9.08 0.57 8.72
C GLU A 17 -7.91 -0.16 9.39
N GLN A 18 -6.71 -0.09 8.83
CA GLN A 18 -5.56 -0.86 9.36
C GLN A 18 -4.85 -0.14 10.51
N ALA A 19 -4.57 1.16 10.40
CA ALA A 19 -3.83 1.90 11.42
C ALA A 19 -4.42 1.79 12.85
N PRO A 20 -5.76 1.80 13.06
CA PRO A 20 -6.36 1.61 14.39
C PRO A 20 -6.02 0.27 15.05
N THR A 21 -5.66 -0.74 14.26
CA THR A 21 -5.32 -2.09 14.75
C THR A 21 -3.83 -2.26 15.06
N LEU A 22 -2.99 -1.28 14.71
CA LEU A 22 -1.55 -1.34 14.92
C LEU A 22 -1.17 -0.74 16.28
N THR A 23 -0.45 -1.51 17.10
CA THR A 23 0.23 -0.99 18.29
C THR A 23 1.69 -0.72 17.95
N ILE A 24 1.98 0.50 17.52
CA ILE A 24 3.30 0.91 17.03
C ILE A 24 3.60 2.35 17.48
N THR A 25 4.87 2.62 17.79
CA THR A 25 5.35 3.96 18.16
C THR A 25 6.60 4.32 17.33
N GLY A 26 6.90 5.61 17.21
CA GLY A 26 8.11 6.08 16.51
C GLY A 26 8.03 6.01 14.98
N VAL A 27 6.84 5.80 14.40
CA VAL A 27 6.63 5.79 12.95
C VAL A 27 5.54 6.79 12.59
N ASP A 28 5.83 7.64 11.60
CA ASP A 28 4.82 8.45 10.94
C ASP A 28 4.05 7.57 9.93
N LEU A 29 2.86 7.15 10.33
CA LEU A 29 2.01 6.27 9.52
C LEU A 29 1.53 6.92 8.22
N LEU A 30 1.40 8.26 8.18
CA LEU A 30 1.02 8.98 6.97
C LEU A 30 2.15 8.94 5.95
N ALA A 31 3.35 9.34 6.38
CA ALA A 31 4.55 9.29 5.53
C ALA A 31 4.84 7.85 5.07
N TYR A 32 4.61 6.88 5.95
CA TYR A 32 4.81 5.46 5.63
C TYR A 32 3.80 4.95 4.59
N ALA A 33 2.51 5.28 4.72
CA ALA A 33 1.48 4.92 3.74
C ALA A 33 1.78 5.53 2.37
N ASP A 34 2.19 6.79 2.32
CA ASP A 34 2.55 7.47 1.07
C ASP A 34 3.79 6.84 0.41
N SER A 35 4.79 6.43 1.20
CA SER A 35 5.96 5.67 0.73
C SER A 35 5.57 4.32 0.13
N LEU A 36 4.67 3.57 0.78
CA LEU A 36 4.19 2.28 0.27
C LEU A 36 3.46 2.45 -1.06
N ILE A 37 2.56 3.44 -1.16
CA ILE A 37 1.84 3.75 -2.39
C ILE A 37 2.83 4.10 -3.52
N ALA A 38 3.82 4.95 -3.26
CA ALA A 38 4.83 5.31 -4.26
C ALA A 38 5.60 4.08 -4.78
N ARG A 39 5.96 3.14 -3.89
CA ARG A 39 6.64 1.88 -4.26
C ARG A 39 5.76 0.96 -5.11
N PHE A 40 4.47 0.86 -4.80
CA PHE A 40 3.52 0.06 -5.60
C PHE A 40 3.10 0.75 -6.91
N SER A 41 3.28 2.07 -7.00
CA SER A 41 3.06 2.84 -8.20
C SER A 41 4.22 2.77 -9.19
N ASN A 42 5.43 2.42 -8.73
CA ASN A 42 6.61 2.29 -9.57
C ASN A 42 6.46 1.16 -10.62
N PRO A 43 6.38 1.48 -11.93
CA PRO A 43 6.22 0.48 -12.99
C PRO A 43 7.48 -0.34 -13.27
N ALA A 44 8.65 0.09 -12.78
CA ALA A 44 9.91 -0.66 -12.92
C ALA A 44 10.00 -1.82 -11.92
N LEU A 45 9.25 -1.75 -10.82
CA LEU A 45 9.06 -2.87 -9.91
C LEU A 45 7.98 -3.77 -10.54
N LYS A 46 8.42 -4.86 -11.19
CA LYS A 46 7.53 -5.95 -11.64
C LYS A 46 6.90 -6.63 -10.42
N HIS A 47 5.90 -5.98 -9.82
CA HIS A 47 5.06 -6.58 -8.79
C HIS A 47 4.34 -7.77 -9.43
N ARG A 48 4.75 -8.99 -9.07
CA ARG A 48 4.01 -10.22 -9.41
C ARG A 48 2.70 -10.22 -8.62
N THR A 49 1.73 -9.40 -9.00
CA THR A 49 0.34 -9.53 -8.52
C THR A 49 -0.36 -10.75 -9.11
N ALA A 50 0.29 -11.46 -10.05
CA ALA A 50 -0.13 -12.76 -10.56
C ALA A 50 0.88 -13.86 -10.20
N ASN A 51 1.17 -14.08 -8.90
CA ASN A 51 1.72 -15.37 -8.49
C ASN A 51 0.55 -16.34 -8.24
N ARG A 52 -0.16 -16.68 -9.32
CA ARG A 52 -1.05 -17.85 -9.35
C ARG A 52 -0.12 -19.05 -9.15
N HIS A 53 -0.11 -19.61 -7.95
CA HIS A 53 0.53 -20.90 -7.69
C HIS A 53 -0.25 -21.93 -8.52
N GLY A 54 0.26 -22.21 -9.73
CA GLY A 54 -0.08 -23.41 -10.47
C GLY A 54 0.62 -24.58 -9.79
N ARG A 55 -0.19 -25.53 -9.31
CA ARG A 55 0.24 -26.93 -9.24
C ARG A 55 0.10 -27.53 -10.62
#